data_AF-A0A850CE14-F1
#
_entry.id   AF-A0A850CE14-F1
#
_cell.length_a   1.000
_cell.length_b   1.000
_cell.length_c   1.000
_cell.angle_alpha   90.00
_cell.angle_beta   90.00
_cell.angle_gamma   90.00
#
_symmetry.space_group_name_H-M   'P 1'
#
loop_
_entity.id
_entity.type
_entity.pdbx_description
1 polymer ?
#
loop_
_entity_poly.entity_id
_entity_poly.type
_entity_poly.pdbx_seq_one_letter_code
_entity_poly.pdbx_strand_id
1 'polypeptide(L)'
;MRTPAARTLADYGVIVRRSWWLVAGTAAAALAAGVAYTELSPEVYESTASVLVLPTASDTAVQGARTAGQVNLDTEAQLVKSTEVADAAADALGAGPADDLVSHVSVTVPPNTAVLEISFQAGSPEAAQEGSVAFSEAYLAHRLAGATASLDRETAAANVELETVNGEIAAAEDRLDDMDPGDGGRSGLESDLEDLQSRAAELETEIAGLQAQTEAVAPGRVINAASLPQAPISPNAMFNLAAALGAGLPLGLMLAWARHRLARKVSYPADLVDRCELDVVASVPPAVKFQRREVFGAYSPGGRVFAQLRNIVASQLTHDQRVIVVAGIAPGPAASVVAANLATAMARAGDRVTAVAANPSTTVGLPELFGTDPVPGLADAWSGRIDLTEAVQAAPR
;
A
#
# COMPACT_ATOMS: atom_id res chain seq x y z
N MET A 1 36.40 35.84 5.45
CA MET A 1 36.11 34.41 5.24
C MET A 1 34.69 34.16 5.72
N ARG A 2 33.76 33.85 4.80
CA ARG A 2 32.37 33.54 5.14
C ARG A 2 32.32 32.13 5.71
N THR A 3 32.09 31.98 7.01
CA THR A 3 31.63 30.70 7.55
C THR A 3 30.11 30.68 7.36
N PRO A 4 29.57 29.96 6.36
CA PRO A 4 28.15 29.66 6.37
C PRO A 4 27.87 28.96 7.70
N ALA A 5 26.97 29.52 8.52
CA ALA A 5 26.45 28.78 9.65
C ALA A 5 25.89 27.47 9.10
N ALA A 6 26.54 26.35 9.40
CA ALA A 6 26.16 25.06 8.89
C ALA A 6 24.69 24.83 9.24
N ARG A 7 23.83 24.63 8.21
CA ARG A 7 22.41 24.36 8.43
C ARG A 7 22.31 23.14 9.35
N THR A 8 21.82 23.36 10.56
CA THR A 8 21.64 22.25 11.49
C THR A 8 20.32 21.56 11.18
N LEU A 9 20.24 20.23 11.34
CA LEU A 9 18.99 19.49 11.23
C LEU A 9 17.87 20.07 12.12
N ALA A 10 18.24 20.77 13.19
CA ALA A 10 17.33 21.48 14.08
C ALA A 10 16.54 22.61 13.38
N ASP A 11 17.11 23.27 12.37
CA ASP A 11 16.44 24.37 11.66
C ASP A 11 15.29 23.87 10.77
N TYR A 12 15.40 22.66 10.22
CA TYR A 12 14.30 21.99 9.50
C TYR A 12 13.18 21.52 10.45
N GLY A 13 13.53 21.15 11.69
CA GLY A 13 12.56 20.76 12.72
C GLY A 13 11.55 21.86 13.06
N VAL A 14 11.95 23.13 12.97
CA VAL A 14 11.05 24.28 13.23
C VAL A 14 10.01 24.45 12.12
N ILE A 15 10.35 24.10 10.87
CA ILE A 15 9.43 24.14 9.73
C ILE A 15 8.30 23.11 9.92
N VAL A 16 8.68 21.89 10.28
CA VAL A 16 7.71 20.81 10.57
C VAL A 16 6.85 21.18 11.78
N ARG A 17 7.45 21.71 12.86
CA ARG A 17 6.72 22.11 14.08
C ARG A 17 5.74 23.26 13.87
N ARG A 18 5.91 24.10 12.84
CA ARG A 18 4.98 25.22 12.55
C ARG A 18 3.85 24.83 11.58
N SER A 19 4.10 23.82 10.75
CA SER A 19 3.14 23.32 9.75
C SER A 19 2.62 21.91 10.09
N TRP A 20 2.81 21.44 11.33
CA TRP A 20 2.38 20.11 11.76
C TRP A 20 0.88 19.87 11.57
N TRP A 21 0.07 20.92 11.70
CA TRP A 21 -1.37 20.88 11.45
C TRP A 21 -1.73 20.59 9.98
N LEU A 22 -0.89 20.98 9.02
CA LEU A 22 -1.08 20.62 7.61
C LEU A 22 -0.79 19.14 7.39
N VAL A 23 0.30 18.63 7.98
CA VAL A 23 0.65 17.21 7.90
C VAL A 23 -0.42 16.36 8.59
N ALA A 24 -0.87 16.78 9.77
CA ALA A 24 -1.95 16.11 10.49
C ALA A 24 -3.28 16.18 9.73
N GLY A 25 -3.59 17.33 9.12
CA GLY A 25 -4.80 17.52 8.32
C GLY A 25 -4.84 16.64 7.07
N THR A 26 -3.74 16.56 6.31
CA THR A 26 -3.68 15.67 5.14
C THR A 26 -3.64 14.20 5.53
N ALA A 27 -2.98 13.84 6.62
CA ALA A 27 -3.01 12.47 7.15
C ALA A 27 -4.43 12.07 7.58
N ALA A 28 -5.14 12.96 8.30
CA ALA A 28 -6.53 12.73 8.70
C ALA A 28 -7.48 12.64 7.49
N ALA A 29 -7.32 13.51 6.48
CA ALA A 29 -8.10 13.47 5.26
C ALA A 29 -7.84 12.18 4.45
N ALA A 30 -6.58 11.75 4.35
CA ALA A 30 -6.23 10.50 3.68
C ALA A 30 -6.80 9.29 4.42
N LEU A 31 -6.71 9.26 5.75
CA LEU A 31 -7.35 8.22 6.57
C LEU A 31 -8.86 8.19 6.37
N ALA A 32 -9.54 9.34 6.39
CA ALA A 32 -10.97 9.41 6.14
C ALA A 32 -11.33 8.90 4.75
N ALA A 33 -10.53 9.23 3.72
CA ALA A 33 -10.70 8.69 2.37
C ALA A 33 -10.45 7.18 2.31
N GLY A 34 -9.47 6.65 3.04
CA GLY A 34 -9.19 5.21 3.14
C GLY A 34 -10.30 4.42 3.83
N VAL A 35 -10.87 4.97 4.92
CA VAL A 35 -12.06 4.41 5.58
C VAL A 35 -13.24 4.43 4.62
N ALA A 36 -13.54 5.58 4.01
CA ALA A 36 -14.64 5.72 3.07
C ALA A 36 -14.49 4.72 1.90
N TYR A 37 -13.29 4.60 1.33
CA TYR A 37 -13.01 3.64 0.26
C TYR A 37 -13.26 2.19 0.71
N THR A 38 -12.87 1.84 1.94
CA THR A 38 -13.05 0.50 2.50
C THR A 38 -14.55 0.19 2.72
N GLU A 39 -15.32 1.15 3.23
CA GLU A 39 -16.77 1.00 3.44
C GLU A 39 -17.60 1.03 2.14
N LEU A 40 -17.13 1.73 1.11
CA LEU A 40 -17.80 1.84 -0.20
C LEU A 40 -17.45 0.70 -1.16
N SER A 41 -16.34 -0.02 -0.92
CA SER A 41 -15.92 -1.10 -1.78
C SER A 41 -16.73 -2.36 -1.50
N PRO A 42 -17.13 -3.13 -2.53
CA PRO A 42 -17.86 -4.37 -2.33
C PRO A 42 -17.01 -5.38 -1.54
N GLU A 43 -17.65 -6.03 -0.59
CA GLU A 43 -17.05 -7.11 0.20
C GLU A 43 -16.93 -8.37 -0.67
N VAL A 44 -15.79 -9.04 -0.58
CA VAL A 44 -15.54 -10.31 -1.26
C VAL A 44 -15.23 -11.36 -0.22
N TYR A 45 -15.99 -12.44 -0.24
CA TYR A 45 -15.86 -13.60 0.61
C TYR A 45 -15.28 -14.76 -0.18
N GLU A 46 -14.45 -15.58 0.46
CA GLU A 46 -13.85 -16.78 -0.14
C GLU A 46 -14.22 -18.00 0.71
N SER A 47 -14.68 -19.07 0.06
CA SER A 47 -14.87 -20.38 0.69
C SER A 47 -14.08 -21.44 -0.06
N THR A 48 -13.44 -22.33 0.69
CA THR A 48 -12.55 -23.37 0.15
C THR A 48 -13.04 -24.75 0.56
N ALA A 49 -13.14 -25.66 -0.42
CA ALA A 49 -13.36 -27.08 -0.22
C ALA A 49 -12.07 -27.87 -0.53
N SER A 50 -11.82 -28.93 0.24
CA SER A 50 -10.68 -29.83 0.00
C SER A 50 -11.17 -31.14 -0.59
N VAL A 51 -10.77 -31.44 -1.83
CA VAL A 51 -11.18 -32.64 -2.56
C VAL A 51 -10.00 -33.61 -2.68
N LEU A 52 -10.15 -34.83 -2.16
CA LEU A 52 -9.21 -35.92 -2.41
C LEU A 52 -9.46 -36.49 -3.80
N VAL A 53 -8.43 -36.53 -4.63
CA VAL A 53 -8.48 -37.15 -5.95
C VAL A 53 -7.97 -38.57 -5.83
N LEU A 54 -8.79 -39.54 -6.23
CA LEU A 54 -8.42 -40.96 -6.25
C LEU A 54 -8.11 -41.39 -7.69
N PRO A 55 -7.09 -42.25 -7.90
CA PRO A 55 -6.81 -42.79 -9.22
C PRO A 55 -7.97 -43.68 -9.68
N THR A 56 -8.36 -43.53 -10.93
CA THR A 56 -9.37 -44.35 -11.61
C THR A 56 -8.72 -45.30 -12.62
N ALA A 57 -9.44 -46.32 -13.09
CA ALA A 57 -8.91 -47.27 -14.08
C ALA A 57 -8.37 -46.59 -15.34
N SER A 58 -8.99 -45.48 -15.74
CA SER A 58 -8.59 -44.62 -16.86
C SER A 58 -7.21 -43.96 -16.64
N ASP A 59 -6.85 -43.65 -15.38
CA ASP A 59 -5.55 -43.06 -15.01
C ASP A 59 -4.42 -44.10 -15.07
N THR A 60 -4.75 -45.38 -14.91
CA THR A 60 -3.81 -46.51 -14.94
C THR A 60 -3.59 -47.12 -16.34
N ALA A 61 -4.46 -46.81 -17.31
CA ALA A 61 -4.43 -47.39 -18.65
C ALA A 61 -3.33 -46.82 -19.58
N VAL A 62 -2.59 -45.79 -19.16
CA VAL A 62 -1.45 -45.26 -19.93
C VAL A 62 -0.23 -46.17 -19.78
N GLN A 63 -0.25 -47.32 -20.47
CA GLN A 63 0.91 -48.20 -20.60
C GLN A 63 2.08 -47.45 -21.27
N GLY A 64 3.19 -47.29 -20.54
CA GLY A 64 4.45 -46.75 -21.06
C GLY A 64 4.84 -45.34 -20.59
N ALA A 65 4.00 -44.64 -19.84
CA ALA A 65 4.41 -43.42 -19.13
C ALA A 65 5.15 -43.79 -17.85
N ARG A 66 6.28 -43.12 -17.54
CA ARG A 66 7.07 -43.36 -16.30
C ARG A 66 6.31 -43.06 -14.99
N THR A 67 5.05 -42.64 -15.08
CA THR A 67 4.17 -42.24 -13.98
C THR A 67 2.85 -43.03 -13.99
N ALA A 68 2.84 -44.26 -14.51
CA ALA A 68 1.66 -45.13 -14.47
C ALA A 68 1.06 -45.16 -13.03
N GLY A 69 -0.14 -44.60 -12.86
CA GLY A 69 -0.86 -44.54 -11.59
C GLY A 69 -0.70 -43.27 -10.74
N GLN A 70 0.08 -42.26 -11.17
CA GLN A 70 0.10 -40.95 -10.51
C GLN A 70 -0.77 -39.94 -11.27
N VAL A 71 -1.89 -39.56 -10.67
CA VAL A 71 -2.76 -38.47 -11.13
C VAL A 71 -1.97 -37.17 -11.11
N ASN A 72 -1.88 -36.47 -12.24
CA ASN A 72 -1.25 -35.16 -12.30
C ASN A 72 -2.24 -34.09 -11.84
N LEU A 73 -2.10 -33.67 -10.59
CA LEU A 73 -3.02 -32.71 -9.96
C LEU A 73 -2.97 -31.31 -10.59
N ASP A 74 -1.87 -30.94 -11.27
CA ASP A 74 -1.83 -29.68 -12.02
C ASP A 74 -2.75 -29.75 -13.24
N THR A 75 -2.85 -30.92 -13.88
CA THR A 75 -3.81 -31.18 -14.96
C THR A 75 -5.23 -31.23 -14.40
N GLU A 76 -5.44 -31.90 -13.27
CA GLU A 76 -6.76 -31.93 -12.61
C GLU A 76 -7.21 -30.53 -12.19
N ALA A 77 -6.30 -29.67 -11.72
CA ALA A 77 -6.62 -28.28 -11.38
C ALA A 77 -7.06 -27.47 -12.61
N GLN A 78 -6.57 -27.79 -13.80
CA GLN A 78 -7.05 -27.20 -15.06
C GLN A 78 -8.41 -27.76 -15.47
N LEU A 79 -8.65 -29.05 -15.25
CA LEU A 79 -9.94 -29.71 -15.51
C LEU A 79 -11.07 -29.10 -14.65
N VAL A 80 -10.81 -28.78 -13.38
CA VAL A 80 -11.79 -28.08 -12.53
C VAL A 80 -12.26 -26.75 -13.15
N LYS A 81 -11.40 -26.09 -13.94
CA LYS A 81 -11.70 -24.82 -14.63
C LYS A 81 -12.17 -25.00 -16.07
N SER A 82 -12.43 -26.23 -16.51
CA SER A 82 -12.90 -26.48 -17.88
C SER A 82 -14.33 -25.99 -18.06
N THR A 83 -14.71 -25.72 -19.31
CA THR A 83 -16.06 -25.26 -19.65
C THR A 83 -17.11 -26.29 -19.22
N GLU A 84 -16.84 -27.59 -19.36
CA GLU A 84 -17.77 -28.64 -18.99
C GLU A 84 -18.05 -28.68 -17.48
N VAL A 85 -17.02 -28.49 -16.65
CA VAL A 85 -17.18 -28.44 -15.19
C VAL A 85 -17.87 -27.13 -14.77
N ALA A 86 -17.52 -26.02 -15.42
CA ALA A 86 -18.12 -24.72 -15.15
C ALA A 86 -19.61 -24.67 -15.54
N ASP A 87 -20.00 -25.28 -16.67
CA ASP A 87 -21.40 -25.39 -17.10
C ASP A 87 -22.21 -26.23 -16.09
N ALA A 88 -21.67 -27.39 -15.67
CA ALA A 88 -22.34 -28.23 -14.67
C ALA A 88 -22.48 -27.53 -13.31
N ALA A 89 -21.48 -26.74 -12.90
CA ALA A 89 -21.56 -25.92 -11.70
C ALA A 89 -22.55 -24.76 -11.84
N ALA A 90 -22.62 -24.13 -13.02
CA ALA A 90 -23.57 -23.05 -13.31
C ALA A 90 -25.02 -23.53 -13.23
N ASP A 91 -25.29 -24.72 -13.79
CA ASP A 91 -26.59 -25.38 -13.73
C ASP A 91 -27.01 -25.69 -12.28
N ALA A 92 -26.07 -26.18 -11.46
CA ALA A 92 -26.32 -26.46 -10.05
C ALA A 92 -26.62 -25.20 -9.22
N LEU A 93 -25.98 -24.08 -9.55
CA LEU A 93 -26.16 -22.79 -8.86
C LEU A 93 -27.35 -21.98 -9.39
N GLY A 94 -27.93 -22.36 -10.53
CA GLY A 94 -28.90 -21.52 -11.26
C GLY A 94 -28.31 -20.16 -11.65
N ALA A 95 -26.99 -20.11 -11.85
CA ALA A 95 -26.23 -18.89 -12.07
C ALA A 95 -26.17 -18.50 -13.56
N GLY A 96 -25.56 -17.35 -13.86
CA GLY A 96 -25.34 -16.85 -15.21
C GLY A 96 -24.35 -17.70 -16.02
N PRO A 97 -23.85 -17.18 -17.16
CA PRO A 97 -22.98 -17.93 -18.07
C PRO A 97 -21.70 -18.44 -17.38
N ALA A 98 -21.25 -19.64 -17.74
CA ALA A 98 -20.12 -20.35 -17.12
C ALA A 98 -18.79 -19.59 -17.18
N ASP A 99 -18.56 -18.78 -18.22
CA ASP A 99 -17.35 -17.98 -18.37
C ASP A 99 -17.15 -16.98 -17.22
N ASP A 100 -18.23 -16.40 -16.69
CA ASP A 100 -18.16 -15.46 -15.57
C ASP A 100 -17.80 -16.20 -14.26
N LEU A 101 -18.26 -17.43 -14.09
CA LEU A 101 -18.02 -18.25 -12.90
C LEU A 101 -16.56 -18.69 -12.79
N VAL A 102 -15.91 -19.04 -13.91
CA VAL A 102 -14.50 -19.46 -13.92
C VAL A 102 -13.58 -18.36 -13.37
N SER A 103 -13.93 -17.08 -13.58
CA SER A 103 -13.14 -15.95 -13.07
C SER A 103 -13.15 -15.83 -11.53
N HIS A 104 -14.16 -16.43 -10.88
CA HIS A 104 -14.33 -16.44 -9.43
C HIS A 104 -13.77 -17.70 -8.76
N VAL A 105 -13.30 -18.68 -9.54
CA VAL A 105 -12.74 -19.95 -9.05
C VAL A 105 -11.21 -19.92 -9.06
N SER A 106 -10.62 -20.23 -7.92
CA SER A 106 -9.20 -20.55 -7.81
C SER A 106 -9.02 -21.98 -7.35
N VAL A 107 -8.05 -22.68 -7.96
CA VAL A 107 -7.71 -24.06 -7.59
C VAL A 107 -6.24 -24.09 -7.23
N THR A 108 -5.94 -24.58 -6.04
CA THR A 108 -4.57 -24.71 -5.52
C THR A 108 -4.28 -26.17 -5.23
N VAL A 109 -3.07 -26.61 -5.58
CA VAL A 109 -2.57 -27.96 -5.28
C VAL A 109 -1.51 -27.85 -4.19
N PRO A 110 -1.80 -28.26 -2.94
CA PRO A 110 -0.79 -28.28 -1.89
C PRO A 110 0.35 -29.27 -2.23
N PRO A 111 1.61 -28.93 -1.93
CA PRO A 111 2.77 -29.72 -2.33
C PRO A 111 2.76 -31.11 -1.68
N ASN A 112 3.07 -32.15 -2.47
CA ASN A 112 3.11 -33.55 -2.04
C ASN A 112 1.78 -34.08 -1.49
N THR A 113 0.65 -33.59 -1.99
CA THR A 113 -0.69 -34.08 -1.61
C THR A 113 -1.42 -34.65 -2.81
N ALA A 114 -2.51 -35.39 -2.57
CA ALA A 114 -3.50 -35.80 -3.57
C ALA A 114 -4.80 -34.97 -3.45
N VAL A 115 -4.67 -33.75 -2.93
CA VAL A 115 -5.80 -32.90 -2.54
C VAL A 115 -5.83 -31.68 -3.44
N LEU A 116 -7.02 -31.33 -3.92
CA LEU A 116 -7.30 -30.06 -4.58
C LEU A 116 -8.03 -29.15 -3.60
N GLU A 117 -7.54 -27.92 -3.47
CA GLU A 117 -8.24 -26.86 -2.75
C GLU A 117 -8.97 -26.00 -3.77
N ILE A 118 -10.30 -26.09 -3.76
CA ILE A 118 -11.18 -25.35 -4.69
C ILE A 118 -11.80 -24.19 -3.91
N SER A 119 -11.31 -23.00 -4.19
CA SER A 119 -11.80 -21.73 -3.63
C SER A 119 -12.76 -21.03 -4.59
N PHE A 120 -13.86 -20.52 -4.06
CA PHE A 120 -14.81 -19.69 -4.80
C PHE A 120 -14.99 -18.33 -4.12
N GLN A 121 -14.94 -17.25 -4.90
CA GLN A 121 -15.10 -15.88 -4.42
C GLN A 121 -16.47 -15.30 -4.80
N ALA A 122 -17.18 -14.73 -3.82
CA ALA A 122 -18.50 -14.13 -4.04
C ALA A 122 -18.75 -12.91 -3.13
N GLY A 123 -19.81 -12.15 -3.46
CA GLY A 123 -20.23 -10.98 -2.69
C GLY A 123 -20.97 -11.29 -1.38
N SER A 124 -21.28 -12.56 -1.11
CA SER A 124 -21.87 -13.00 0.16
C SER A 124 -21.22 -14.31 0.64
N PRO A 125 -21.21 -14.56 1.97
CA PRO A 125 -20.70 -15.81 2.53
C PRO A 125 -21.39 -17.07 1.97
N GLU A 126 -22.71 -17.01 1.80
CA GLU A 126 -23.52 -18.13 1.33
C GLU A 126 -23.20 -18.47 -0.13
N ALA A 127 -23.11 -17.45 -1.00
CA ALA A 127 -22.76 -17.66 -2.40
C ALA A 127 -21.32 -18.17 -2.55
N ALA A 128 -20.40 -17.75 -1.68
CA ALA A 128 -19.02 -18.24 -1.66
C ALA A 128 -18.99 -19.75 -1.34
N GLN A 129 -19.75 -20.16 -0.33
CA GLN A 129 -19.87 -21.55 0.08
C GLN A 129 -20.54 -22.41 -1.00
N GLU A 130 -21.71 -21.99 -1.48
CA GLU A 130 -22.47 -22.70 -2.52
C GLU A 130 -21.63 -22.90 -3.78
N GLY A 131 -20.92 -21.87 -4.24
CA GLY A 131 -20.05 -21.99 -5.41
C GLY A 131 -18.91 -22.98 -5.22
N SER A 132 -18.24 -22.98 -4.07
CA SER A 132 -17.18 -23.95 -3.78
C SER A 132 -17.70 -25.39 -3.72
N VAL A 133 -18.89 -25.60 -3.17
CA VAL A 133 -19.57 -26.91 -3.17
C VAL A 133 -19.92 -27.34 -4.60
N ALA A 134 -20.59 -26.47 -5.36
CA ALA A 134 -21.02 -26.77 -6.72
C ALA A 134 -19.84 -27.14 -7.63
N PHE A 135 -18.74 -26.39 -7.60
CA PHE A 135 -17.54 -26.72 -8.39
C PHE A 135 -16.88 -28.03 -7.94
N SER A 136 -16.85 -28.31 -6.64
CA SER A 136 -16.28 -29.56 -6.12
C SER A 136 -17.09 -30.78 -6.54
N GLU A 137 -18.41 -30.69 -6.47
CA GLU A 137 -19.32 -31.77 -6.88
C GLU A 137 -19.35 -31.94 -8.41
N ALA A 138 -19.39 -30.85 -9.17
CA ALA A 138 -19.33 -30.88 -10.63
C ALA A 138 -18.05 -31.54 -11.13
N TYR A 139 -16.90 -31.24 -10.52
CA TYR A 139 -15.62 -31.88 -10.85
C TYR A 139 -15.64 -33.39 -10.54
N LEU A 140 -16.12 -33.81 -9.37
CA LEU A 140 -16.22 -35.22 -9.02
C LEU A 140 -17.19 -35.97 -9.95
N ALA A 141 -18.32 -35.35 -10.31
CA ALA A 141 -19.28 -35.89 -11.27
C ALA A 141 -18.66 -36.02 -12.67
N HIS A 142 -17.88 -35.04 -13.11
CA HIS A 142 -17.17 -35.10 -14.39
C HIS A 142 -16.16 -36.27 -14.43
N ARG A 143 -15.37 -36.45 -13.35
CA ARG A 143 -14.44 -37.59 -13.25
C ARG A 143 -15.16 -38.92 -13.21
N LEU A 144 -16.27 -39.02 -12.48
CA LEU A 144 -17.10 -40.23 -12.44
C LEU A 144 -17.61 -40.57 -13.84
N ALA A 145 -18.21 -39.61 -14.53
CA ALA A 145 -18.75 -39.79 -15.87
C ALA A 145 -17.68 -40.22 -16.88
N GLY A 146 -16.47 -39.63 -16.80
CA GLY A 146 -15.34 -40.03 -17.64
C GLY A 146 -14.89 -41.48 -17.38
N ALA A 147 -14.79 -41.87 -16.10
CA ALA A 147 -14.34 -43.21 -15.71
C ALA A 147 -15.39 -44.30 -16.05
N THR A 148 -16.68 -44.05 -15.77
CA THR A 148 -17.75 -45.00 -16.13
C THR A 148 -17.90 -45.09 -17.65
N ALA A 149 -17.79 -43.98 -18.39
CA ALA A 149 -17.90 -44.01 -19.85
C ALA A 149 -16.81 -44.87 -20.53
N SER A 150 -15.61 -45.03 -19.95
CA SER A 150 -14.63 -46.01 -20.45
C SER A 150 -15.07 -47.46 -20.23
N LEU A 151 -15.53 -47.78 -19.02
CA LEU A 151 -15.98 -49.12 -18.67
C LEU A 151 -17.27 -49.50 -19.42
N ASP A 152 -18.17 -48.55 -19.62
CA ASP A 152 -19.40 -48.73 -20.38
C ASP A 152 -19.10 -49.05 -21.86
N ARG A 153 -18.07 -48.42 -22.44
CA ARG A 153 -17.62 -48.72 -23.80
C ARG A 153 -17.03 -50.12 -23.93
N GLU A 154 -16.24 -50.55 -22.95
CA GLU A 154 -15.68 -51.91 -22.89
C GLU A 154 -16.79 -52.95 -22.69
N THR A 155 -17.71 -52.69 -21.76
CA THR A 155 -18.88 -53.54 -21.51
C THR A 155 -19.77 -53.65 -22.74
N ALA A 156 -20.01 -52.55 -23.46
CA ALA A 156 -20.79 -52.56 -24.69
C ALA A 156 -20.10 -53.38 -25.80
N ALA A 157 -18.77 -53.28 -25.93
CA ALA A 157 -18.01 -54.08 -26.89
C ALA A 157 -18.08 -55.58 -26.57
N ALA A 158 -17.91 -55.96 -25.30
CA ALA A 158 -18.02 -57.36 -24.85
C ALA A 158 -19.44 -57.93 -25.06
N ASN A 159 -20.49 -57.11 -24.83
CA ASN A 159 -21.88 -57.54 -25.11
C ASN A 159 -22.11 -57.82 -26.60
N VAL A 160 -21.55 -57.01 -27.50
CA VAL A 160 -21.65 -57.24 -28.96
C VAL A 160 -20.92 -58.53 -29.37
N GLU A 161 -19.77 -58.82 -28.75
CA GLU A 161 -19.04 -60.07 -28.99
C GLU A 161 -19.81 -61.28 -28.47
N LEU A 162 -20.41 -61.17 -27.28
CA LEU A 162 -21.27 -62.22 -26.71
C LEU A 162 -22.50 -62.50 -27.58
N GLU A 163 -23.16 -61.46 -28.10
CA GLU A 163 -24.28 -61.60 -29.04
C GLU A 163 -23.86 -62.33 -30.33
N THR A 164 -22.66 -62.02 -30.83
CA THR A 164 -22.09 -62.68 -32.00
C THR A 164 -21.85 -64.18 -31.74
N VAL A 165 -21.20 -64.52 -30.61
CA VAL A 165 -20.93 -65.91 -30.23
C VAL A 165 -22.22 -66.68 -29.98
N ASN A 166 -23.22 -66.09 -29.33
CA ASN A 166 -24.52 -66.73 -29.13
C ASN A 166 -25.26 -67.01 -30.45
N GLY A 167 -25.12 -66.12 -31.44
CA GLY A 167 -25.62 -66.36 -32.80
C GLY A 167 -24.91 -67.53 -33.49
N GLU A 168 -23.60 -67.67 -33.31
CA GLU A 168 -22.82 -68.79 -33.83
C GLU A 168 -23.18 -70.12 -33.16
N ILE A 169 -23.43 -70.13 -31.84
CA ILE A 169 -23.93 -71.30 -31.10
C ILE A 169 -25.27 -71.75 -31.67
N ALA A 170 -26.25 -70.85 -31.76
CA ALA A 170 -27.57 -71.18 -32.30
C ALA A 170 -27.50 -71.74 -33.73
N ALA A 171 -26.62 -71.17 -34.57
CA ALA A 171 -26.41 -71.67 -35.93
C ALA A 171 -25.67 -73.02 -35.96
N ALA A 172 -24.83 -73.33 -34.96
CA ALA A 172 -24.18 -74.64 -34.82
C ALA A 172 -25.18 -75.70 -34.33
N GLU A 173 -26.04 -75.35 -33.36
CA GLU A 173 -27.13 -76.20 -32.86
C GLU A 173 -28.12 -76.59 -33.96
N ASP A 174 -28.59 -75.62 -34.76
CA ASP A 174 -29.53 -75.85 -35.87
C ASP A 174 -28.94 -76.81 -36.92
N ARG A 175 -27.65 -76.66 -37.25
CA ARG A 175 -26.92 -77.59 -38.13
C ARG A 175 -26.79 -78.98 -37.53
N LEU A 176 -26.60 -79.07 -36.21
CA LEU A 176 -26.46 -80.34 -35.49
C LEU A 176 -27.78 -81.12 -35.46
N ASP A 177 -28.91 -80.43 -35.39
CA ASP A 177 -30.26 -81.01 -35.44
C ASP A 177 -30.62 -81.55 -36.84
N ASP A 178 -30.13 -80.91 -37.90
CA ASP A 178 -30.34 -81.34 -39.30
C ASP A 178 -29.44 -82.54 -39.73
N MET A 179 -28.41 -82.88 -38.95
CA MET A 179 -27.44 -83.94 -39.29
C MET A 179 -27.84 -85.33 -38.78
N ASP A 180 -27.63 -86.36 -39.62
CA ASP A 180 -27.86 -87.75 -39.24
C ASP A 180 -26.88 -88.22 -38.11
N PRO A 181 -27.33 -89.06 -37.15
CA PRO A 181 -26.50 -89.51 -36.02
C PRO A 181 -25.21 -90.27 -36.38
N GLY A 182 -25.04 -90.69 -37.64
CA GLY A 182 -23.89 -91.43 -38.14
C GLY A 182 -22.94 -90.63 -39.05
N ASP A 183 -23.19 -89.32 -39.24
CA ASP A 183 -22.35 -88.47 -40.07
C ASP A 183 -21.00 -88.19 -39.38
N GLY A 184 -19.89 -88.43 -40.09
CA GLY A 184 -18.54 -88.24 -39.56
C GLY A 184 -18.19 -86.78 -39.24
N GLY A 185 -18.97 -85.81 -39.73
CA GLY A 185 -18.80 -84.39 -39.40
C GLY A 185 -19.39 -83.97 -38.05
N ARG A 186 -20.27 -84.79 -37.45
CA ARG A 186 -21.03 -84.41 -36.25
C ARG A 186 -20.16 -84.16 -35.03
N SER A 187 -19.18 -85.04 -34.77
CA SER A 187 -18.27 -84.91 -33.62
C SER A 187 -17.38 -83.67 -33.68
N GLY A 188 -17.07 -83.18 -34.89
CA GLY A 188 -16.33 -81.94 -35.06
C GLY A 188 -17.19 -80.73 -34.67
N LEU A 189 -18.45 -80.72 -35.12
CA LEU A 189 -19.40 -79.66 -34.81
C LEU A 189 -19.77 -79.63 -33.31
N GLU A 190 -19.83 -80.80 -32.66
CA GLU A 190 -19.99 -80.90 -31.19
C GLU A 190 -18.81 -80.27 -30.44
N SER A 191 -17.57 -80.47 -30.90
CA SER A 191 -16.37 -79.83 -30.33
C SER A 191 -16.39 -78.31 -30.54
N ASP A 192 -16.75 -77.85 -31.74
CA ASP A 192 -16.86 -76.41 -32.03
C ASP A 192 -17.92 -75.73 -31.13
N LEU A 193 -19.02 -76.43 -30.85
CA LEU A 193 -20.07 -75.96 -29.96
C LEU A 193 -19.60 -75.87 -28.50
N GLU A 194 -18.86 -76.86 -27.99
CA GLU A 194 -18.25 -76.78 -26.65
C GLU A 194 -17.25 -75.60 -26.55
N ASP A 195 -16.48 -75.34 -27.61
CA ASP A 195 -15.54 -74.20 -27.66
C ASP A 195 -16.29 -72.85 -27.65
N LEU A 196 -17.35 -72.71 -28.44
CA LEU A 196 -18.19 -71.51 -28.47
C LEU A 196 -18.90 -71.28 -27.12
N GLN A 197 -19.43 -72.33 -26.51
CA GLN A 197 -20.05 -72.26 -25.17
C GLN A 197 -19.04 -71.84 -24.10
N SER A 198 -17.81 -72.36 -24.16
CA SER A 198 -16.74 -71.96 -23.25
C SER A 198 -16.39 -70.48 -23.42
N ARG A 199 -16.29 -69.99 -24.66
CA ARG A 199 -16.04 -68.58 -24.95
C ARG A 199 -17.18 -67.66 -24.49
N ALA A 200 -18.44 -68.09 -24.63
CA ALA A 200 -19.59 -67.35 -24.13
C ALA A 200 -19.52 -67.20 -22.60
N ALA A 201 -19.22 -68.28 -21.87
CA ALA A 201 -19.07 -68.25 -20.41
C ALA A 201 -17.90 -67.35 -19.94
N GLU A 202 -16.80 -67.30 -20.70
CA GLU A 202 -15.68 -66.39 -20.46
C GLU A 202 -16.11 -64.92 -20.61
N LEU A 203 -16.80 -64.57 -21.70
CA LEU A 203 -17.32 -63.21 -21.93
C LEU A 203 -18.35 -62.79 -20.87
N GLU A 204 -19.24 -63.69 -20.45
CA GLU A 204 -20.18 -63.42 -19.35
C GLU A 204 -19.45 -63.09 -18.04
N THR A 205 -18.37 -63.83 -17.74
CA THR A 205 -17.53 -63.57 -16.56
C THR A 205 -16.80 -62.23 -16.67
N GLU A 206 -16.30 -61.89 -17.87
CA GLU A 206 -15.67 -60.60 -18.14
C GLU A 206 -16.64 -59.42 -17.97
N ILE A 207 -17.84 -59.52 -18.55
CA ILE A 207 -18.90 -58.51 -18.43
C ILE A 207 -19.28 -58.30 -16.96
N ALA A 208 -19.49 -59.38 -16.20
CA ALA A 208 -19.78 -59.29 -14.77
C ALA A 208 -18.63 -58.61 -14.00
N GLY A 209 -17.38 -58.86 -14.38
CA GLY A 209 -16.20 -58.20 -13.83
C GLY A 209 -16.12 -56.70 -14.16
N LEU A 210 -16.47 -56.29 -15.37
CA LEU A 210 -16.50 -54.88 -15.79
C LEU A 210 -17.64 -54.11 -15.09
N GLN A 211 -18.81 -54.74 -14.94
CA GLN A 211 -19.94 -54.15 -14.21
C GLN A 211 -19.60 -53.95 -12.73
N ALA A 212 -18.99 -54.95 -12.08
CA ALA A 212 -18.54 -54.81 -10.70
C ALA A 212 -17.49 -53.71 -10.53
N GLN A 213 -16.60 -53.52 -11.51
CA GLN A 213 -15.65 -52.40 -11.53
C GLN A 213 -16.36 -51.05 -11.67
N THR A 214 -17.40 -50.98 -12.49
CA THR A 214 -18.21 -49.76 -12.71
C THR A 214 -18.89 -49.32 -11.43
N GLU A 215 -19.47 -50.24 -10.65
CA GLU A 215 -20.07 -49.95 -9.36
C GLU A 215 -19.05 -49.51 -8.29
N ALA A 216 -17.81 -49.98 -8.41
CA ALA A 216 -16.74 -49.67 -7.46
C ALA A 216 -15.96 -48.37 -7.79
N VAL A 217 -16.28 -47.67 -8.89
CA VAL A 217 -15.58 -46.44 -9.28
C VAL A 217 -15.78 -45.35 -8.24
N ALA A 218 -14.67 -44.89 -7.66
CA ALA A 218 -14.65 -43.72 -6.77
C ALA A 218 -13.72 -42.65 -7.38
N PRO A 219 -14.26 -41.55 -7.94
CA PRO A 219 -13.44 -40.49 -8.56
C PRO A 219 -12.67 -39.66 -7.54
N GLY A 220 -12.98 -39.79 -6.25
CA GLY A 220 -12.51 -38.92 -5.21
C GLY A 220 -13.60 -38.65 -4.18
N ARG A 221 -13.27 -37.82 -3.20
CA ARG A 221 -14.25 -37.37 -2.19
C ARG A 221 -13.85 -36.04 -1.59
N VAL A 222 -14.83 -35.27 -1.17
CA VAL A 222 -14.61 -34.07 -0.36
C VAL A 222 -14.15 -34.48 1.04
N ILE A 223 -12.95 -34.06 1.45
CA ILE A 223 -12.42 -34.31 2.80
C ILE A 223 -12.87 -33.19 3.75
N ASN A 224 -12.77 -31.94 3.30
CA ASN A 224 -13.23 -30.77 4.05
C ASN A 224 -14.31 -30.08 3.23
N ALA A 225 -15.52 -30.04 3.76
CA ALA A 225 -16.63 -29.31 3.16
C ALA A 225 -16.32 -27.81 3.16
N ALA A 226 -16.80 -27.11 2.13
CA ALA A 226 -16.74 -25.65 2.07
C ALA A 226 -17.37 -25.05 3.32
N SER A 227 -16.60 -24.24 4.05
CA SER A 227 -17.06 -23.59 5.27
C SER A 227 -17.64 -22.21 4.99
N LEU A 228 -18.60 -21.77 5.80
CA LEU A 228 -19.16 -20.42 5.67
C LEU A 228 -18.13 -19.38 6.16
N PRO A 229 -17.62 -18.49 5.30
CA PRO A 229 -16.60 -17.52 5.68
C PRO A 229 -17.16 -16.48 6.66
N GLN A 230 -16.45 -16.24 7.75
CA GLN A 230 -16.90 -15.32 8.81
C GLN A 230 -16.50 -13.87 8.56
N ALA A 231 -15.53 -13.63 7.68
CA ALA A 231 -15.02 -12.30 7.36
C ALA A 231 -14.65 -12.23 5.87
N PRO A 232 -14.81 -11.04 5.24
CA PRO A 232 -14.41 -10.86 3.86
C PRO A 232 -12.88 -10.83 3.73
N ILE A 233 -12.37 -11.35 2.61
CA ILE A 233 -10.94 -11.31 2.25
C ILE A 233 -10.53 -9.97 1.63
N SER A 234 -11.52 -9.21 1.13
CA SER A 234 -11.36 -7.88 0.56
C SER A 234 -12.62 -7.05 0.87
N PRO A 235 -12.49 -5.75 1.20
CA PRO A 235 -11.26 -4.96 1.26
C PRO A 235 -10.45 -5.14 2.56
N ASN A 236 -9.13 -5.24 2.43
CA ASN A 236 -8.22 -5.31 3.58
C ASN A 236 -8.07 -3.92 4.25
N ALA A 237 -8.91 -3.63 5.25
CA ALA A 237 -8.95 -2.35 5.95
C ALA A 237 -7.56 -1.90 6.44
N MET A 238 -6.76 -2.82 7.02
CA MET A 238 -5.42 -2.49 7.50
C MET A 238 -4.47 -2.06 6.37
N PHE A 239 -4.51 -2.75 5.23
CA PHE A 239 -3.69 -2.40 4.06
C PHE A 239 -4.13 -1.06 3.45
N ASN A 240 -5.44 -0.86 3.27
CA ASN A 240 -5.99 0.38 2.72
C ASN A 240 -5.64 1.60 3.60
N LEU A 241 -5.75 1.48 4.91
CA LEU A 241 -5.39 2.54 5.85
C LEU A 241 -3.89 2.82 5.86
N ALA A 242 -3.05 1.78 5.79
CA ALA A 242 -1.61 1.93 5.68
C ALA A 242 -1.21 2.62 4.37
N ALA A 243 -1.83 2.24 3.25
CA ALA A 243 -1.62 2.87 1.95
C ALA A 243 -2.07 4.34 1.95
N ALA A 244 -3.23 4.64 2.55
CA ALA A 244 -3.76 5.99 2.69
C ALA A 244 -2.82 6.88 3.52
N LEU A 245 -2.32 6.41 4.66
CA LEU A 245 -1.32 7.12 5.45
C LEU A 245 0.01 7.29 4.70
N GLY A 246 0.44 6.24 4.01
CA GLY A 246 1.65 6.23 3.18
C GLY A 246 1.61 7.29 2.07
N ALA A 247 0.44 7.56 1.50
CA ALA A 247 0.24 8.64 0.53
C ALA A 247 0.02 10.02 1.20
N GLY A 248 -0.74 10.06 2.31
CA GLY A 248 -1.14 11.30 2.97
C GLY A 248 -0.01 12.05 3.69
N LEU A 249 0.95 11.33 4.28
CA LEU A 249 2.07 11.93 4.99
C LEU A 249 3.07 12.65 4.06
N PRO A 250 3.55 12.04 2.96
CA PRO A 250 4.41 12.72 1.99
C PRO A 250 3.72 13.92 1.35
N LEU A 251 2.43 13.81 1.00
CA LEU A 251 1.65 14.93 0.48
C LEU A 251 1.58 16.07 1.50
N GLY A 252 1.32 15.77 2.78
CA GLY A 252 1.33 16.75 3.85
C GLY A 252 2.67 17.47 4.00
N LEU A 253 3.77 16.72 3.94
CA LEU A 253 5.12 17.27 4.01
C LEU A 253 5.43 18.15 2.79
N MET A 254 5.02 17.72 1.60
CA MET A 254 5.17 18.48 0.35
C MET A 254 4.38 19.79 0.40
N LEU A 255 3.13 19.78 0.88
CA LEU A 255 2.34 21.00 1.08
C LEU A 255 2.97 21.91 2.13
N ALA A 256 3.45 21.36 3.25
CA ALA A 256 4.12 22.12 4.30
C ALA A 256 5.40 22.80 3.77
N TRP A 257 6.19 22.08 2.97
CA TRP A 257 7.39 22.59 2.32
C TRP A 257 7.07 23.65 1.26
N ALA A 258 6.09 23.41 0.39
CA ALA A 258 5.66 24.37 -0.62
C ALA A 258 5.16 25.67 0.02
N ARG A 259 4.33 25.58 1.06
CA ARG A 259 3.88 26.73 1.85
C ARG A 259 5.06 27.50 2.45
N HIS A 260 6.09 26.79 2.94
CA HIS A 260 7.28 27.44 3.48
C HIS A 260 8.07 28.17 2.38
N ARG A 261 8.23 27.56 1.20
CA ARG A 261 8.92 28.18 0.05
C ARG A 261 8.19 29.43 -0.46
N LEU A 262 6.87 29.43 -0.45
CA LEU A 262 6.05 30.59 -0.86
C LEU A 262 5.94 31.68 0.22
N ALA A 263 6.41 31.41 1.44
CA ALA A 263 6.38 32.40 2.51
C ALA A 263 7.37 33.55 2.23
N ARG A 264 6.84 34.77 2.09
CA ARG A 264 7.61 35.99 1.80
C ARG A 264 8.23 36.65 3.03
N LYS A 265 8.03 36.10 4.23
CA LYS A 265 8.47 36.71 5.49
C LYS A 265 9.84 36.17 5.90
N VAL A 266 10.85 37.04 5.93
CA VAL A 266 12.14 36.79 6.57
C VAL A 266 11.89 36.56 8.06
N SER A 267 12.09 35.33 8.53
CA SER A 267 11.80 34.95 9.91
C SER A 267 13.06 34.54 10.67
N TYR A 268 14.13 34.19 9.95
CA TYR A 268 15.38 33.71 10.55
C TYR A 268 16.59 34.53 10.06
N PRO A 269 17.64 34.67 10.89
CA PRO A 269 18.90 35.27 10.47
C PRO A 269 19.48 34.63 9.20
N ALA A 270 19.33 33.32 9.04
CA ALA A 270 19.77 32.58 7.86
C ALA A 270 19.06 33.04 6.58
N ASP A 271 17.80 33.50 6.66
CA ASP A 271 17.09 34.03 5.50
C ASP A 271 17.75 35.30 4.95
N LEU A 272 18.38 36.11 5.81
CA LEU A 272 19.07 37.35 5.40
C LEU A 272 20.39 37.06 4.67
N VAL A 273 21.12 36.03 5.12
CA VAL A 273 22.35 35.58 4.46
C VAL A 273 22.01 34.94 3.11
N ASP A 274 21.04 34.02 3.10
CA ASP A 274 20.69 33.22 1.93
C ASP A 274 19.92 33.99 0.85
N ARG A 275 19.03 34.92 1.23
CA ARG A 275 18.15 35.63 0.28
C ARG A 275 18.59 37.07 -0.01
N CYS A 276 19.30 37.71 0.92
CA CYS A 276 19.66 39.12 0.81
C CYS A 276 21.16 39.35 0.69
N GLU A 277 21.99 38.30 0.81
CA GLU A 277 23.46 38.37 0.83
C GLU A 277 23.99 39.32 1.92
N LEU A 278 23.23 39.49 3.01
CA LEU A 278 23.60 40.36 4.12
C LEU A 278 24.21 39.55 5.27
N ASP A 279 25.39 39.97 5.72
CA ASP A 279 26.02 39.40 6.91
C ASP A 279 25.28 39.84 8.18
N VAL A 280 24.88 38.87 9.01
CA VAL A 280 24.21 39.16 10.27
C VAL A 280 25.25 39.41 11.36
N VAL A 281 25.43 40.69 11.71
CA VAL A 281 26.38 41.13 12.74
C VAL A 281 25.94 40.73 14.15
N ALA A 282 24.65 40.86 14.44
CA ALA A 282 24.06 40.42 15.69
C ALA A 282 22.59 40.01 15.47
N SER A 283 22.17 38.96 16.17
CA SER A 283 20.77 38.56 16.26
C SER A 283 20.31 38.79 17.68
N VAL A 284 19.17 39.46 17.82
CA VAL A 284 18.60 39.68 19.14
C VAL A 284 17.61 38.55 19.46
N PRO A 285 17.84 37.75 20.52
CA PRO A 285 17.00 36.59 20.78
C PRO A 285 15.55 37.00 21.08
N PRO A 286 14.55 36.28 20.57
CA PRO A 286 13.14 36.56 20.84
C PRO A 286 12.76 36.40 22.33
N ALA A 287 13.60 35.72 23.12
CA ALA A 287 13.46 35.61 24.57
C ALA A 287 13.72 36.95 25.30
N VAL A 288 14.43 37.89 24.67
CA VAL A 288 14.56 39.26 25.17
C VAL A 288 13.27 40.00 24.83
N LYS A 289 12.37 40.14 25.81
CA LYS A 289 11.16 40.94 25.66
C LYS A 289 11.55 42.41 25.51
N PHE A 290 11.64 42.91 24.27
CA PHE A 290 11.77 44.34 24.01
C PHE A 290 10.52 45.04 24.51
N GLN A 291 10.56 45.57 25.72
CA GLN A 291 9.74 46.73 26.02
C GLN A 291 10.23 47.81 25.06
N ARG A 292 9.37 48.27 24.16
CA ARG A 292 9.72 49.08 22.95
C ARG A 292 10.40 50.43 23.25
N ARG A 293 10.80 50.70 24.50
CA ARG A 293 11.16 52.00 25.06
C ARG A 293 12.31 51.92 26.09
N GLU A 294 13.14 50.87 26.07
CA GLU A 294 14.16 50.67 27.12
C GLU A 294 15.61 50.69 26.60
N VAL A 295 16.46 51.43 27.33
CA VAL A 295 17.92 51.31 27.27
C VAL A 295 18.35 50.27 28.32
N PHE A 296 18.89 49.15 27.87
CA PHE A 296 19.22 48.01 28.70
C PHE A 296 20.36 48.32 29.69
N GLY A 297 20.21 47.85 30.92
CA GLY A 297 21.29 47.85 31.92
C GLY A 297 22.47 46.96 31.50
N ALA A 298 23.70 47.31 31.91
CA ALA A 298 24.95 46.70 31.44
C ALA A 298 25.00 45.17 31.61
N TYR A 299 24.45 44.64 32.72
CA TYR A 299 24.48 43.22 33.05
C TYR A 299 23.21 42.46 32.62
N SER A 300 22.23 43.14 32.04
CA SER A 300 20.98 42.51 31.59
C SER A 300 21.24 41.60 30.38
N PRO A 301 20.38 40.60 30.12
CA PRO A 301 20.46 39.77 28.92
C PRO A 301 20.50 40.59 27.62
N GLY A 302 19.71 41.67 27.52
CA GLY A 302 19.76 42.60 26.39
C GLY A 302 21.05 43.41 26.34
N GLY A 303 21.54 43.90 27.48
CA GLY A 303 22.80 44.64 27.59
C GLY A 303 24.02 43.84 27.11
N ARG A 304 24.06 42.52 27.40
CA ARG A 304 25.12 41.63 26.88
C ARG A 304 25.10 41.51 25.36
N VAL A 305 23.93 41.47 24.74
CA VAL A 305 23.78 41.44 23.28
C VAL A 305 24.34 42.74 22.67
N PHE A 306 24.02 43.90 23.24
CA PHE A 306 24.54 45.18 22.74
C PHE A 306 26.03 45.40 23.04
N ALA A 307 26.56 44.84 24.14
CA ALA A 307 28.00 44.82 24.40
C ALA A 307 28.75 43.95 23.38
N GLN A 308 28.18 42.81 22.99
CA GLN A 308 28.73 41.98 21.92
C GLN A 308 28.67 42.70 20.57
N LEU A 309 27.52 43.30 20.23
CA LEU A 309 27.37 44.11 19.02
C LEU A 309 28.40 45.25 18.98
N ARG A 310 28.61 45.93 20.12
CA ARG A 310 29.62 46.98 20.25
C ARG A 310 31.01 46.47 19.91
N ASN A 311 31.42 45.32 20.46
CA ASN A 311 32.74 44.76 20.18
C ASN A 311 32.92 44.42 18.69
N ILE A 312 31.88 43.90 18.04
CA ILE A 312 31.93 43.58 16.61
C ILE A 312 32.02 44.86 15.78
N VAL A 313 31.17 45.86 16.05
CA VAL A 313 31.20 47.15 15.34
C VAL A 313 32.56 47.83 15.55
N ALA A 314 33.05 47.91 16.78
CA ALA A 314 34.35 48.49 17.09
C ALA A 314 35.51 47.77 16.39
N SER A 315 35.43 46.44 16.22
CA SER A 315 36.45 45.67 15.48
C SER A 315 36.48 45.94 13.97
N GLN A 316 35.40 46.50 13.42
CA GLN A 316 35.29 46.79 11.99
C GLN A 316 35.63 48.25 11.65
N LEU A 317 35.70 49.14 12.64
CA LEU A 317 36.02 50.55 12.45
C LEU A 317 37.54 50.72 12.30
N THR A 318 37.97 51.42 11.24
CA THR A 318 39.35 51.92 11.13
C THR A 318 39.52 53.24 11.86
N HIS A 319 40.78 53.64 12.16
CA HIS A 319 41.09 54.83 12.97
C HIS A 319 40.47 56.15 12.46
N ASP A 320 40.10 56.22 11.18
CA ASP A 320 39.49 57.40 10.56
C ASP A 320 37.95 57.35 10.49
N GLN A 321 37.34 56.20 10.79
CA GLN A 321 35.88 56.03 10.77
C GLN A 321 35.28 56.37 12.15
N ARG A 322 34.62 57.54 12.23
CA ARG A 322 34.05 58.08 13.48
C ARG A 322 32.52 58.18 13.48
N VAL A 323 31.86 57.81 12.39
CA VAL A 323 30.41 57.95 12.21
C VAL A 323 29.79 56.61 11.87
N ILE A 324 28.79 56.20 12.66
CA ILE A 324 28.02 54.97 12.47
C ILE A 324 26.57 55.35 12.18
N VAL A 325 26.02 54.86 11.07
CA VAL A 325 24.61 55.08 10.71
C VAL A 325 23.81 53.82 11.02
N VAL A 326 22.77 53.97 11.85
CA VAL A 326 21.83 52.88 12.16
C VAL A 326 20.51 53.17 11.44
N ALA A 327 20.20 52.35 10.43
CA ALA A 327 19.00 52.49 9.61
C ALA A 327 18.04 51.30 9.81
N GLY A 328 16.73 51.58 9.77
CA GLY A 328 15.68 50.56 9.82
C GLY A 328 15.09 50.30 8.43
N ILE A 329 14.69 49.05 8.17
CA ILE A 329 14.07 48.63 6.90
C ILE A 329 12.55 48.93 6.88
N ALA A 330 11.96 49.22 8.04
CA ALA A 330 10.55 49.57 8.19
C ALA A 330 10.36 50.65 9.27
N PRO A 331 9.29 51.47 9.19
CA PRO A 331 8.93 52.41 10.25
C PRO A 331 8.73 51.68 11.58
N GLY A 332 9.32 52.21 12.65
CA GLY A 332 9.19 51.64 13.98
C GLY A 332 10.36 51.99 14.91
N PRO A 333 10.30 51.53 16.17
CA PRO A 333 11.27 51.94 17.20
C PRO A 333 12.60 51.19 17.10
N ALA A 334 12.69 50.14 16.28
CA ALA A 334 13.82 49.21 16.29
C ALA A 334 15.17 49.90 16.03
N ALA A 335 15.26 50.74 14.99
CA ALA A 335 16.49 51.46 14.67
C ALA A 335 16.90 52.42 15.80
N SER A 336 15.95 53.16 16.37
CA SER A 336 16.20 54.08 17.48
C SER A 336 16.62 53.35 18.76
N VAL A 337 16.01 52.22 19.08
CA VAL A 337 16.37 51.39 20.24
C VAL A 337 17.76 50.77 20.06
N VAL A 338 18.07 50.27 18.86
CA VAL A 338 19.41 49.72 18.54
C VAL A 338 20.46 50.83 18.61
N ALA A 339 20.19 52.00 18.04
CA ALA A 339 21.10 53.15 18.10
C ALA A 339 21.35 53.61 19.52
N ALA A 340 20.30 53.74 20.35
CA ALA A 340 20.43 54.15 21.73
C ALA A 340 21.27 53.15 22.55
N ASN A 341 20.95 51.85 22.45
CA ASN A 341 21.65 50.83 23.20
C ASN A 341 23.10 50.60 22.73
N LEU A 342 23.38 50.73 21.42
CA LEU A 342 24.74 50.71 20.90
C LEU A 342 25.54 51.91 21.40
N ALA A 343 24.95 53.12 21.38
CA ALA A 343 25.59 54.33 21.90
C ALA A 343 25.90 54.20 23.39
N THR A 344 24.96 53.70 24.20
CA THR A 344 25.19 53.42 25.62
C THR A 344 26.27 52.35 25.83
N ALA A 345 26.31 51.29 25.00
CA ALA A 345 27.33 50.24 25.10
C ALA A 345 28.74 50.73 24.74
N MET A 346 28.86 51.66 23.79
CA MET A 346 30.10 52.36 23.43
C MET A 346 30.50 53.34 24.55
N ALA A 347 29.58 54.16 25.06
CA ALA A 347 29.85 55.10 26.16
C ALA A 347 30.31 54.38 27.45
N ARG A 348 29.68 53.25 27.80
CA ARG A 348 30.10 52.39 28.93
C ARG A 348 31.51 51.79 28.75
N ALA A 349 32.01 51.72 27.52
CA ALA A 349 33.37 51.26 27.22
C ALA A 349 34.43 52.35 27.43
N GLY A 350 34.02 53.60 27.65
CA GLY A 350 34.89 54.76 27.77
C GLY A 350 34.94 55.65 26.51
N ASP A 351 34.19 55.32 25.46
CA ASP A 351 34.15 56.13 24.24
C ASP A 351 33.33 57.42 24.44
N ARG A 352 33.78 58.53 23.84
CA ARG A 352 32.98 59.75 23.74
C ARG A 352 32.01 59.63 22.57
N VAL A 353 30.75 59.37 22.88
CA VAL A 353 29.71 59.09 21.89
C VAL A 353 28.69 60.21 21.84
N THR A 354 28.35 60.66 20.63
CA THR A 354 27.23 61.57 20.37
C THR A 354 26.19 60.84 19.53
N ALA A 355 25.01 60.61 20.11
CA ALA A 355 23.90 59.98 19.41
C ALA A 355 23.04 61.05 18.71
N VAL A 356 22.95 60.97 17.38
CA VAL A 356 22.22 61.98 16.57
C VAL A 356 20.88 61.41 16.10
N ALA A 357 19.78 62.08 16.46
CA ALA A 357 18.44 61.70 16.03
C ALA A 357 18.14 62.24 14.61
N ALA A 358 18.47 61.45 13.59
CA ALA A 358 18.30 61.84 12.18
C ALA A 358 17.09 61.19 11.47
N ASN A 359 16.22 60.46 12.18
CA ASN A 359 15.06 59.78 11.61
C ASN A 359 13.74 60.45 12.07
N PRO A 360 13.08 61.26 11.22
CA PRO A 360 11.82 61.93 11.57
C PRO A 360 10.62 60.98 11.61
N SER A 361 10.72 59.78 11.01
CA SER A 361 9.62 58.80 10.91
C SER A 361 9.62 57.74 12.02
N THR A 362 10.48 57.88 13.03
CA THR A 362 10.51 56.93 14.15
C THR A 362 9.31 57.10 15.08
N THR A 363 8.81 55.99 15.62
CA THR A 363 7.72 56.01 16.60
C THR A 363 8.20 56.25 18.03
N VAL A 364 9.50 56.04 18.29
CA VAL A 364 10.14 56.25 19.59
C VAL A 364 11.49 56.93 19.32
N GLY A 365 11.59 58.21 19.69
CA GLY A 365 12.78 59.02 19.46
C GLY A 365 13.90 58.75 20.48
N LEU A 366 15.13 59.14 20.14
CA LEU A 366 16.25 59.11 21.09
C LEU A 366 16.00 59.94 22.36
N PRO A 367 15.37 61.14 22.31
CA PRO A 367 15.11 61.91 23.53
C PRO A 367 14.26 61.15 24.54
N GLU A 368 13.26 60.42 24.05
CA GLU A 368 12.40 59.59 24.89
C GLU A 368 13.14 58.40 25.52
N LEU A 369 14.04 57.77 24.79
CA LEU A 369 14.84 56.64 25.27
C LEU A 369 15.89 57.04 26.32
N PHE A 370 16.50 58.21 26.13
CA PHE A 370 17.50 58.77 27.04
C PHE A 370 16.89 59.60 28.17
N GLY A 371 15.62 59.97 28.09
CA GLY A 371 14.96 60.86 29.05
C GLY A 371 15.44 62.30 28.95
N THR A 372 15.74 62.77 27.74
CA THR A 372 16.14 64.16 27.46
C THR A 372 15.00 64.93 26.79
N ASP A 373 15.10 66.27 26.78
CA ASP A 373 14.09 67.10 26.15
C ASP A 373 14.19 67.00 24.62
N PRO A 374 13.06 66.89 23.89
CA PRO A 374 13.06 66.76 22.44
C PRO A 374 13.43 68.06 21.70
N VAL A 375 13.36 69.21 22.39
CA VAL A 375 13.64 70.55 21.85
C VAL A 375 14.48 71.31 22.89
N PRO A 376 15.54 72.03 22.48
CA PRO A 376 15.99 72.21 21.10
C PRO A 376 16.76 70.98 20.55
N GLY A 377 16.65 70.74 19.24
CA GLY A 377 17.21 69.55 18.59
C GLY A 377 17.91 69.79 17.26
N LEU A 378 18.25 68.71 16.54
CA LEU A 378 19.00 68.76 15.28
C LEU A 378 18.35 69.66 14.22
N ALA A 379 17.01 69.68 14.15
CA ALA A 379 16.28 70.51 13.21
C ALA A 379 16.44 72.01 13.50
N ASP A 380 16.52 72.41 14.78
CA ASP A 380 16.69 73.81 15.17
C ASP A 380 18.12 74.28 14.86
N ALA A 381 19.12 73.46 15.19
CA ALA A 381 20.51 73.71 14.84
C ALA A 381 20.74 73.78 13.32
N TRP A 382 20.14 72.86 12.55
CA TRP A 382 20.26 72.88 11.10
C TRP A 382 19.56 74.10 10.48
N SER A 383 18.46 74.57 11.05
CA SER A 383 17.79 75.79 10.61
C SER A 383 18.50 77.10 11.02
N GLY A 384 19.62 77.02 11.74
CA GLY A 384 20.37 78.18 12.22
C GLY A 384 19.68 78.94 13.35
N ARG A 385 18.70 78.33 14.03
CA ARG A 385 17.97 78.96 15.15
C ARG A 385 18.75 78.93 16.46
N ILE A 386 19.65 77.97 16.61
CA ILE A 386 20.54 77.79 17.76
C ILE A 386 21.88 77.24 17.30
N ASP A 387 22.91 77.39 18.13
CA ASP A 387 24.23 76.79 17.87
C ASP A 387 24.22 75.28 18.17
N LEU A 388 25.11 74.52 17.51
CA LEU A 388 25.21 73.07 17.71
C LEU A 388 25.50 72.69 19.17
N THR A 389 26.27 73.50 19.88
CA THR A 389 26.59 73.30 21.31
C THR A 389 25.36 73.43 22.20
N GLU A 390 24.36 74.21 21.80
CA GLU A 390 23.09 74.38 22.52
C GLU A 390 22.11 73.23 22.22
N ALA A 391 22.25 72.58 21.06
CA ALA A 391 21.45 71.40 20.68
C ALA A 391 21.94 70.09 21.33
N VAL A 392 23.17 70.06 21.85
CA VAL A 392 23.76 68.87 22.46
C VAL A 392 23.40 68.82 23.94
N GLN A 393 22.64 67.79 24.32
CA GLN A 393 22.26 67.53 25.71
C GLN A 393 23.02 66.33 26.27
N ALA A 394 23.44 66.42 27.53
CA ALA A 394 24.03 65.29 28.24
C ALA A 394 22.92 64.30 28.62
N ALA A 395 23.00 63.07 28.11
CA ALA A 395 22.06 62.02 28.48
C ALA A 395 22.34 61.57 29.93
N PRO A 396 21.31 61.42 30.78
CA PRO A 396 21.46 61.01 32.18
C PRO A 396 21.82 59.52 32.38
N ARG A 397 21.98 58.74 31.30
CA ARG A 397 22.07 57.26 31.31
C ARG A 397 23.16 56.68 30.43
#